data_AF-A0A6L2PV31-F1
#
_entry.id   AF-A0A6L2PV31-F1
#
_cell.length_a   1.000
_cell.length_b   1.000
_cell.length_c   1.000
_cell.angle_alpha   90.00
_cell.angle_beta   90.00
_cell.angle_gamma   90.00
#
_symmetry.space_group_name_H-M   'P 1'
#
loop_
_entity.id
_entity.type
_entity.pdbx_description
1 polymer ?
#
loop_
_entity_poly.entity_id
_entity_poly.type
_entity_poly.pdbx_seq_one_letter_code
_entity_poly.pdbx_strand_id
1 'polypeptide(L)'
;IPPKNPVMLVAGVVMLHYSAYPNVARTGHLRSMHWQVLDHPQQSSAFSPSHFCVFNRFRRALKGCWFWSVEYVKVAVVQWFQQ
;
A
#
# COMPACT_ATOMS: atom_id res chain seq x y z
N ILE A 1 -11.61 -6.71 -8.70
CA ILE A 1 -10.80 -7.02 -7.49
C ILE A 1 -10.98 -8.51 -7.25
N PRO A 2 -9.91 -9.34 -7.19
CA PRO A 2 -10.13 -10.77 -6.94
C PRO A 2 -10.72 -10.93 -5.53
N PRO A 3 -11.63 -11.89 -5.32
CA PRO A 3 -12.28 -12.07 -4.03
C PRO A 3 -11.22 -12.37 -2.96
N LYS A 4 -11.30 -11.67 -1.83
CA LYS A 4 -10.52 -11.99 -0.62
C LYS A 4 -10.89 -13.43 -0.22
N ASN A 5 -9.99 -14.38 -0.51
CA ASN A 5 -10.17 -15.75 -0.10
C ASN A 5 -9.87 -15.85 1.41
N PRO A 6 -10.84 -16.17 2.28
CA PRO A 6 -10.62 -16.24 3.72
C PRO A 6 -9.56 -17.29 4.12
N VAL A 7 -9.30 -18.28 3.26
CA VAL A 7 -8.24 -19.30 3.47
C VAL A 7 -6.84 -18.68 3.50
N MET A 8 -6.61 -17.55 2.80
CA MET A 8 -5.30 -16.87 2.80
C MET A 8 -4.90 -16.32 4.17
N LEU A 9 -5.85 -16.01 5.06
CA LEU A 9 -5.55 -15.49 6.40
C LEU A 9 -5.05 -16.58 7.36
N VAL A 10 -5.34 -17.85 7.08
CA VAL A 10 -4.91 -19.00 7.90
C VAL A 10 -3.41 -19.31 7.71
N ALA A 11 -2.83 -18.91 6.57
CA ALA A 11 -1.43 -19.13 6.22
C ALA A 11 -0.47 -18.03 6.76
N GLY A 12 -0.98 -17.07 7.55
CA GLY A 12 -0.22 -15.93 8.05
C GLY A 12 -0.16 -14.76 7.07
N VAL A 13 0.48 -13.67 7.49
CA VAL A 13 0.56 -12.43 6.70
C VAL A 13 1.94 -12.31 6.07
N VAL A 14 1.99 -12.17 4.75
CA VAL A 14 3.17 -11.80 3.99
C VAL A 14 3.10 -10.31 3.66
N MET A 15 4.08 -9.54 4.13
CA MET A 15 4.14 -8.09 3.97
C MET A 15 5.25 -7.69 2.99
N LEU A 16 4.86 -6.96 1.95
CA LEU A 16 5.78 -6.28 1.03
C LEU A 16 5.62 -4.77 1.23
N HIS A 17 6.69 -4.07 1.60
CA HIS A 17 6.69 -2.63 1.72
C HIS A 17 7.90 -2.02 1.02
N TYR A 18 7.76 -0.75 0.59
CA TYR A 18 8.88 -0.01 0.03
C TYR A 18 9.99 0.13 1.07
N SER A 19 11.23 -0.19 0.68
CA SER A 19 12.41 -0.05 1.52
C SER A 19 12.85 1.43 1.58
N ALA A 20 12.12 2.23 2.36
CA ALA A 20 12.59 3.51 2.86
C ALA A 20 13.21 3.32 4.25
N TYR A 21 14.22 4.13 4.61
CA TYR A 21 14.91 4.07 5.90
C TYR A 21 13.98 3.93 7.13
N PRO A 22 12.85 4.67 7.27
CA PRO A 22 11.93 4.49 8.38
C PRO A 22 11.19 3.14 8.40
N ASN A 23 11.02 2.50 7.25
CA ASN A 23 10.33 1.21 7.17
C ASN A 23 11.25 0.05 7.57
N VAL A 24 12.55 0.16 7.26
CA VAL A 24 13.56 -0.85 7.66
C VAL A 24 13.67 -0.93 9.18
N ALA A 25 13.64 0.21 9.88
CA ALA A 25 13.66 0.28 11.34
C ALA A 25 12.41 -0.36 12.00
N ARG A 26 11.28 -0.44 11.28
CA ARG A 26 10.01 -1.00 11.81
C ARG A 26 9.83 -2.49 11.53
N THR A 27 10.73 -3.12 10.79
CA THR A 27 10.66 -4.56 10.47
C THR A 27 10.65 -5.44 11.73
N GLY A 28 11.33 -5.02 12.81
CA GLY A 28 11.31 -5.73 14.09
C GLY A 28 9.91 -5.88 14.69
N HIS A 29 9.08 -4.83 14.61
CA HIS A 29 7.69 -4.86 15.09
C HIS A 29 6.77 -5.72 14.22
N LEU A 30 7.01 -5.73 12.90
CA LEU A 30 6.27 -6.60 11.98
C LEU A 30 6.57 -8.08 12.26
N ARG A 31 7.84 -8.40 12.53
CA ARG A 31 8.26 -9.76 12.91
C ARG A 31 7.67 -10.18 14.26
N SER A 32 7.55 -9.28 15.24
CA SER A 32 6.88 -9.60 16.51
C SER A 32 5.39 -9.91 16.36
N MET A 33 4.75 -9.48 15.26
CA MET A 33 3.37 -9.87 14.92
C MET A 33 3.30 -11.16 14.10
N HIS A 34 4.42 -11.89 13.95
CA HIS A 34 4.56 -13.08 13.11
C HIS A 34 4.30 -12.85 11.62
N TRP A 35 4.53 -11.63 11.12
CA TRP A 35 4.41 -11.34 9.70
C TRP A 35 5.72 -11.65 8.98
N GLN A 36 5.63 -12.36 7.86
CA GLN A 36 6.76 -12.55 6.97
C GLN A 36 6.98 -11.26 6.18
N VAL A 37 8.09 -10.57 6.43
CA VAL A 37 8.48 -9.39 5.65
C VAL A 37 9.33 -9.83 4.48
N LEU A 38 8.88 -9.56 3.26
CA LEU A 38 9.65 -9.85 2.05
C LEU A 38 10.78 -8.84 1.86
N ASP A 39 11.93 -9.35 1.42
CA ASP A 39 13.04 -8.49 1.02
C ASP A 39 12.64 -7.66 -0.20
N HIS A 40 12.92 -6.36 -0.13
CA HIS A 40 12.63 -5.43 -1.20
C HIS A 40 13.87 -4.60 -1.50
N PRO A 41 14.30 -4.46 -2.77
CA PRO A 41 15.47 -3.67 -3.12
C PRO A 41 15.36 -2.25 -2.59
N GLN A 42 16.47 -1.69 -2.09
CA GLN A 42 16.47 -0.30 -1.65
C GLN A 42 16.04 0.62 -2.79
N GLN A 43 15.15 1.56 -2.48
CA GLN A 43 14.74 2.65 -3.36
C GLN A 43 14.12 2.26 -4.72
N SER A 44 13.63 1.01 -4.89
CA SER A 44 12.97 0.62 -6.14
C SER A 44 11.45 0.76 -6.09
N SER A 45 10.91 1.82 -6.69
CA SER A 45 9.44 1.96 -6.83
C SER A 45 8.85 0.96 -7.84
N ALA A 46 9.67 0.40 -8.74
CA ALA A 46 9.24 -0.51 -9.79
C ALA A 46 8.71 -1.86 -9.26
N PHE A 47 9.17 -2.28 -8.07
CA PHE A 47 8.77 -3.56 -7.47
C PHE A 47 7.66 -3.42 -6.42
N SER A 48 7.17 -2.21 -6.15
CA SER A 48 6.11 -1.99 -5.18
C SER A 48 4.74 -1.98 -5.87
N PRO A 49 3.87 -2.99 -5.63
CA PRO A 49 2.55 -3.07 -6.25
C PRO A 49 1.68 -1.84 -5.97
N SER A 50 1.81 -1.26 -4.77
CA SER A 50 1.10 -0.02 -4.43
C SER A 50 1.52 1.13 -5.35
N HIS A 51 2.80 1.21 -5.73
CA HIS A 51 3.32 2.28 -6.57
C HIS A 51 2.94 2.10 -8.04
N PHE A 52 3.21 0.94 -8.64
CA PHE A 52 2.99 0.75 -10.08
C PHE A 52 1.54 0.43 -10.45
N CYS A 53 0.74 -0.18 -9.57
CA CYS A 53 -0.68 -0.45 -9.82
C CYS A 53 -1.60 0.60 -9.23
N VAL A 54 -1.58 0.77 -7.90
CA VAL A 54 -2.61 1.55 -7.18
C VAL A 54 -2.40 3.05 -7.39
N PHE A 55 -1.22 3.58 -7.04
CA PHE A 55 -0.96 5.02 -7.14
C PHE A 55 -0.93 5.53 -8.57
N ASN A 56 -0.49 4.72 -9.54
CA ASN A 56 -0.58 5.08 -10.95
C ASN A 56 -2.03 5.27 -11.41
N ARG A 57 -2.94 4.37 -11.04
CA ARG A 57 -4.37 4.51 -11.40
C ARG A 57 -5.01 5.66 -10.64
N PHE A 58 -4.72 5.80 -9.36
CA PHE A 58 -5.24 6.86 -8.51
C PHE A 58 -4.79 8.26 -9.00
N ARG A 59 -3.50 8.43 -9.33
CA ARG A 59 -2.98 9.69 -9.91
C ARG A 59 -3.65 10.06 -11.22
N ARG A 60 -4.00 9.07 -12.06
CA ARG A 60 -4.74 9.33 -13.30
C ARG A 60 -6.17 9.76 -13.01
N ALA A 61 -6.84 9.11 -12.05
CA ALA A 61 -8.21 9.43 -11.66
C ALA A 61 -8.31 10.85 -11.06
N LEU A 62 -7.29 11.30 -10.33
CA LEU A 62 -7.26 12.63 -9.72
C LEU A 62 -6.58 13.71 -10.58
N LYS A 63 -6.22 13.40 -11.82
CA LYS A 63 -5.50 14.36 -12.68
C LYS A 63 -6.38 15.57 -12.94
N GLY A 64 -5.91 16.75 -12.54
CA GLY A 64 -6.63 18.02 -12.71
C GLY A 64 -7.59 18.37 -11.57
N CYS A 65 -7.73 17.52 -10.56
CA CYS A 65 -8.48 17.85 -9.35
C CYS A 65 -7.67 18.81 -8.47
N TRP A 66 -8.35 19.83 -7.94
CA TRP A 66 -7.83 20.71 -6.91
C TRP A 66 -8.60 20.50 -5.62
N PHE A 67 -7.87 20.36 -4.51
CA PHE A 67 -8.46 20.12 -3.19
C PHE A 67 -8.20 21.33 -2.30
N TRP A 68 -9.26 21.84 -1.69
CA TRP A 68 -9.22 23.01 -0.82
C TRP A 68 -8.79 22.69 0.62
N SER A 69 -8.89 21.42 1.02
CA SER A 69 -8.44 20.96 2.33
C SER A 69 -8.11 19.46 2.33
N VAL A 70 -7.48 19.01 3.41
CA VAL A 70 -7.13 17.60 3.64
C VAL A 70 -8.38 16.72 3.77
N GLU A 71 -9.48 17.27 4.28
CA GLU A 71 -10.77 16.56 4.43
C GLU A 71 -11.31 16.15 3.07
N TYR A 72 -11.26 17.04 2.07
CA TYR A 72 -11.66 16.74 0.70
C TYR A 72 -10.76 15.65 0.08
N VAL A 73 -9.46 15.66 0.37
CA VAL A 73 -8.54 14.60 -0.07
C VAL A 73 -8.94 13.25 0.53
N LYS A 74 -9.22 13.19 1.84
CA LYS A 74 -9.64 11.95 2.53
C LYS A 74 -10.91 11.38 1.90
N VAL A 75 -11.91 12.23 1.65
CA VAL A 75 -13.17 11.82 1.00
C VAL A 75 -12.90 11.25 -0.40
N ALA A 76 -12.10 11.95 -1.22
CA ALA A 76 -11.78 11.49 -2.57
C ALA A 76 -11.03 10.15 -2.59
N VAL A 77 -10.10 9.93 -1.65
CA VAL A 77 -9.40 8.65 -1.48
C VAL A 77 -10.40 7.53 -1.16
N VAL A 78 -11.26 7.74 -0.17
CA VAL A 78 -12.24 6.73 0.27
C VAL A 78 -13.21 6.39 -0.87
N GLN A 79 -13.73 7.40 -1.56
CA GLN A 79 -14.64 7.22 -2.68
C GLN A 79 -13.99 6.43 -3.82
N TRP A 80 -12.73 6.73 -4.16
CA TRP A 80 -12.03 6.01 -5.23
C TRP A 80 -11.85 4.52 -4.93
N PHE A 81 -11.60 4.14 -3.67
CA PHE A 81 -11.48 2.74 -3.27
C PHE A 81 -12.83 2.00 -3.20
N GLN A 82 -13.96 2.72 -3.21
CA GLN A 82 -15.31 2.15 -3.18
C GLN A 82 -15.94 1.97 -4.57
N GLN A 83 -15.25 2.39 -5.63
CA GLN A 83 -15.65 2.18 -7.03
C GLN A 83 -15.35 0.74 -7.48
#